data_AF-A0A3R7AU65-F1
#
_entry.id   AF-A0A3R7AU65-F1
#
_cell.length_a   1.000
_cell.length_b   1.000
_cell.length_c   1.000
_cell.angle_alpha   90.00
_cell.angle_beta   90.00
_cell.angle_gamma   90.00
#
_symmetry.space_group_name_H-M   'P 1'
#
loop_
_entity.id
_entity.type
_entity.pdbx_description
1 polymer ?
#
loop_
_entity_poly.entity_id
_entity_poly.type
_entity_poly.pdbx_seq_one_letter_code
_entity_poly.pdbx_strand_id
1 'polypeptide(L)'
;GSKVKLVVEHKADSKYPIVSAASILAKVARDAAIEDLKRKYGDLGSGYMADPKTVRFLREYLIRKGGFPDFVRTSWKPIKRMLEASRNSTLDRF
;
A
#
# COMPACT_ATOMS: atom_id res chain seq x y z
N GLY A 1 -4.51 4.47 -40.03
CA GLY A 1 -4.04 4.21 -38.65
C GLY A 1 -3.89 2.73 -38.45
N SER A 2 -2.73 2.28 -37.96
CA SER A 2 -2.46 0.86 -37.73
C SER A 2 -3.34 0.30 -36.61
N LYS A 3 -4.01 -0.83 -36.85
CA LYS A 3 -4.84 -1.50 -35.82
C LYS A 3 -3.92 -2.13 -34.77
N VAL A 4 -4.01 -1.66 -33.52
CA VAL A 4 -3.36 -2.29 -32.37
C VAL A 4 -4.22 -3.45 -31.89
N LYS A 5 -3.63 -4.64 -31.74
CA LYS A 5 -4.31 -5.79 -31.13
C LYS A 5 -4.15 -5.73 -29.61
N LEU A 6 -5.27 -5.52 -28.92
CA LEU A 6 -5.33 -5.55 -27.45
C LEU A 6 -5.76 -6.94 -26.97
N VAL A 7 -5.02 -7.49 -26.01
CA VAL A 7 -5.35 -8.76 -25.34
C VAL A 7 -5.32 -8.52 -23.84
N VAL A 8 -6.42 -8.85 -23.15
CA VAL A 8 -6.58 -8.65 -21.70
C VAL A 8 -7.04 -9.96 -21.09
N GLU A 9 -6.28 -10.49 -20.12
CA GLU A 9 -6.66 -11.70 -19.40
C GLU A 9 -6.08 -11.73 -17.98
N HIS A 10 -6.67 -12.57 -17.13
CA HIS A 10 -6.16 -12.80 -15.78
C HIS A 10 -4.84 -13.59 -15.81
N LYS A 11 -3.90 -13.24 -14.91
CA LYS A 11 -2.58 -13.87 -14.77
C LYS A 11 -1.75 -13.88 -16.06
N ALA A 12 -1.89 -12.84 -16.89
CA ALA A 12 -1.14 -12.66 -18.12
C ALA A 12 0.38 -12.66 -17.91
N ASP A 13 0.85 -12.24 -16.74
CA ASP A 13 2.26 -12.27 -16.34
C ASP A 13 2.84 -13.68 -16.17
N SER A 14 1.98 -14.68 -15.95
CA SER A 14 2.38 -16.10 -15.90
C SER A 14 2.40 -16.76 -17.27
N LYS A 15 1.72 -16.16 -18.26
CA LYS A 15 1.53 -16.74 -19.61
C LYS A 15 2.42 -16.09 -20.66
N TYR A 16 2.62 -14.78 -20.58
CA TYR A 16 3.41 -14.03 -21.55
C TYR A 16 4.71 -13.51 -20.92
N PRO A 17 5.88 -13.92 -21.43
CA PRO A 17 7.17 -13.45 -20.91
C PRO A 17 7.31 -11.92 -20.86
N ILE A 18 6.75 -11.22 -21.84
CA ILE A 18 6.79 -9.74 -21.87
C ILE A 18 5.99 -9.10 -20.73
N VAL A 19 4.84 -9.68 -20.39
CA VAL A 19 4.02 -9.22 -19.25
C VAL A 19 4.69 -9.62 -17.94
N SER A 20 5.37 -10.77 -17.90
CA SER A 20 6.20 -11.19 -16.77
C SER A 20 7.33 -10.19 -16.50
N ALA A 21 8.07 -9.78 -17.53
CA ALA A 21 9.12 -8.79 -17.43
C ALA A 21 8.57 -7.44 -16.91
N ALA A 22 7.43 -6.98 -17.44
CA ALA A 22 6.77 -5.78 -16.94
C ALA A 22 6.37 -5.91 -15.45
N SER A 23 5.89 -7.08 -15.04
CA SER A 23 5.52 -7.40 -13.65
C SER A 23 6.74 -7.37 -12.73
N ILE A 24 7.91 -7.84 -13.17
CA ILE A 24 9.18 -7.78 -12.44
C ILE A 24 9.62 -6.32 -12.28
N LEU A 25 9.68 -5.57 -13.38
CA LEU A 25 10.08 -4.15 -13.35
C LEU A 25 9.19 -3.33 -12.40
N ALA A 26 7.88 -3.56 -12.46
CA ALA A 26 6.93 -2.89 -11.57
C ALA A 26 7.16 -3.22 -10.09
N LYS A 27 7.46 -4.49 -9.75
CA LYS A 27 7.76 -4.90 -8.38
C LYS A 27 9.07 -4.30 -7.88
N VAL A 28 10.12 -4.33 -8.69
CA VAL A 28 11.43 -3.74 -8.33
C VAL A 28 11.30 -2.23 -8.07
N ALA A 29 10.62 -1.50 -8.95
CA ALA A 29 10.39 -0.07 -8.77
C ALA A 29 9.57 0.23 -7.51
N ARG A 30 8.56 -0.61 -7.22
CA ARG A 30 7.75 -0.51 -6.00
C ARG A 30 8.59 -0.73 -4.75
N ASP A 31 9.42 -1.76 -4.73
CA ASP A 31 10.23 -2.10 -3.56
C ASP A 31 11.28 -1.02 -3.28
N ALA A 32 11.86 -0.42 -4.34
CA ALA A 32 12.73 0.75 -4.21
C ALA A 32 11.99 1.95 -3.59
N ALA A 33 10.77 2.24 -4.03
CA ALA A 33 9.97 3.33 -3.46
C ALA A 33 9.62 3.09 -1.97
N ILE A 34 9.35 1.84 -1.57
CA ILE A 34 9.15 1.48 -0.16
C ILE A 34 10.43 1.70 0.64
N GLU A 35 11.60 1.36 0.09
CA GLU A 35 12.88 1.57 0.76
C GLU A 35 13.19 3.07 0.96
N ASP A 36 12.86 3.91 -0.03
CA ASP A 36 12.98 5.37 0.12
C ASP A 36 12.06 5.93 1.20
N LEU A 37 10.86 5.38 1.35
CA LEU A 37 9.97 5.74 2.45
C LEU A 37 10.53 5.26 3.80
N LYS A 38 11.14 4.07 3.86
CA LYS A 38 11.77 3.57 5.09
C LYS A 38 12.91 4.46 5.56
N ARG A 39 13.71 5.01 4.64
CA ARG A 39 14.76 5.98 4.97
C ARG A 39 14.22 7.25 5.63
N LYS A 40 13.00 7.67 5.26
CA LYS A 40 12.37 8.90 5.79
C LYS A 40 11.54 8.68 7.05
N TYR A 41 10.85 7.54 7.16
CA TYR A 41 9.84 7.29 8.20
C TYR A 41 10.18 6.12 9.14
N GLY A 42 11.29 5.42 8.93
CA GLY A 42 11.66 4.22 9.66
C GLY A 42 11.04 2.94 9.08
N ASP A 43 11.18 1.81 9.77
CA ASP A 43 10.68 0.51 9.28
C ASP A 43 9.14 0.45 9.28
N LEU A 44 8.57 0.75 8.12
CA LEU A 44 7.14 0.66 7.83
C LEU A 44 6.71 -0.71 7.28
N GLY A 45 7.62 -1.69 7.21
CA GLY A 45 7.35 -2.99 6.60
C GLY A 45 7.24 -2.95 5.07
N SER A 46 6.44 -3.86 4.52
CA SER A 46 6.23 -4.07 3.08
C SER A 46 5.18 -3.15 2.45
N GLY A 47 4.41 -2.44 3.26
CA GLY A 47 3.27 -1.64 2.82
C GLY A 47 1.97 -2.44 2.62
N TYR A 48 1.96 -3.73 2.91
CA TYR A 48 0.74 -4.57 2.89
C TYR A 48 0.16 -4.75 4.29
N MET A 49 -1.17 -4.83 4.39
CA MET A 49 -1.85 -5.12 5.67
C MET A 49 -1.61 -6.54 6.18
N ALA A 50 -1.09 -7.44 5.33
CA ALA A 50 -0.66 -8.77 5.75
C ALA A 50 0.67 -8.73 6.54
N ASP A 51 1.43 -7.63 6.45
CA ASP A 51 2.66 -7.46 7.18
C ASP A 51 2.39 -6.80 8.54
N PRO A 52 2.67 -7.50 9.66
CA PRO A 52 2.47 -6.96 11.01
C PRO A 52 3.25 -5.67 11.25
N LYS A 53 4.40 -5.45 10.60
CA LYS A 53 5.18 -4.22 10.72
C LYS A 53 4.46 -3.02 10.14
N THR A 54 3.84 -3.19 8.96
CA THR A 54 3.03 -2.15 8.33
C THR A 54 1.82 -1.78 9.18
N VAL A 55 1.11 -2.78 9.71
CA VAL A 55 -0.04 -2.53 10.60
C VAL A 55 0.38 -1.77 11.85
N ARG A 56 1.50 -2.16 12.46
CA ARG A 56 2.04 -1.48 13.65
C ARG A 56 2.43 -0.04 13.34
N PHE A 57 3.20 0.20 12.28
CA PHE A 57 3.60 1.54 11.84
C PHE A 57 2.39 2.45 11.65
N LEU A 58 1.37 1.97 10.94
CA LEU A 58 0.14 2.73 10.70
C LEU A 58 -0.59 3.07 12.02
N ARG A 59 -0.74 2.08 12.92
CA ARG A 59 -1.40 2.30 14.21
C ARG A 59 -0.66 3.32 15.07
N GLU A 60 0.65 3.19 15.17
CA GLU A 60 1.49 4.12 15.95
C GLU A 60 1.46 5.54 15.35
N TYR A 61 1.53 5.65 14.03
CA TYR A 61 1.44 6.94 13.35
C TYR A 61 0.08 7.60 13.61
N LEU A 62 -1.01 6.83 13.52
CA LEU A 62 -2.37 7.32 13.78
C LEU A 62 -2.53 7.82 15.22
N ILE A 63 -2.04 7.07 16.22
CA ILE A 63 -2.09 7.48 17.63
C ILE A 63 -1.25 8.75 17.86
N ARG A 64 -0.05 8.84 17.27
CA ARG A 64 0.88 9.94 17.50
C ARG A 64 0.53 11.23 16.76
N LYS A 65 -0.10 11.13 15.59
CA LYS A 65 -0.32 12.25 14.67
C LYS A 65 -1.79 12.53 14.37
N GLY A 66 -2.72 11.69 14.83
CA GLY A 66 -4.16 11.84 14.59
C GLY A 66 -4.58 11.60 13.13
N GLY A 67 -3.70 11.07 12.29
CA GLY A 67 -3.95 10.85 10.86
C GLY A 67 -2.90 9.92 10.24
N PHE A 68 -2.81 9.92 8.91
CA PHE A 68 -1.81 9.16 8.15
C PHE A 68 -0.96 10.08 7.28
N PRO A 69 0.28 9.70 6.94
CA PRO A 69 1.09 10.46 5.99
C PRO A 69 0.53 10.34 4.57
N ASP A 70 0.87 11.29 3.70
CA ASP A 70 0.26 11.45 2.37
C ASP A 70 0.45 10.24 1.44
N PHE A 71 1.50 9.43 1.65
CA PHE A 71 1.75 8.23 0.86
C PHE A 71 0.79 7.06 1.22
N VAL A 72 0.00 7.18 2.28
CA VAL A 72 -0.98 6.17 2.68
C VAL A 72 -2.31 6.40 1.96
N ARG A 73 -2.83 5.33 1.36
CA ARG A 73 -4.11 5.35 0.64
C ARG A 73 -5.28 5.37 1.63
N THR A 74 -5.72 6.56 2.03
CA THR A 74 -6.86 6.77 2.94
C THR A 74 -8.18 6.21 2.39
N SER A 75 -8.30 6.04 1.07
CA SER A 75 -9.48 5.43 0.43
C SER A 75 -9.56 3.91 0.64
N TRP A 76 -8.47 3.26 1.05
CA TRP A 76 -8.41 1.81 1.19
C TRP A 76 -9.20 1.34 2.42
N LYS A 77 -10.08 0.33 2.23
CA LYS A 77 -11.00 -0.16 3.26
C LYS A 77 -10.34 -0.45 4.63
N PRO A 78 -9.16 -1.10 4.71
CA PRO A 78 -8.51 -1.35 6.00
C PRO A 78 -8.11 -0.05 6.71
N ILE A 79 -7.61 0.94 5.97
CA ILE A 79 -7.20 2.24 6.50
C ILE A 79 -8.42 3.04 6.98
N LYS A 80 -9.52 3.04 6.21
CA LYS A 80 -10.79 3.66 6.64
C LYS A 80 -11.29 3.08 7.96
N ARG A 81 -11.31 1.75 8.09
CA ARG A 81 -11.71 1.07 9.33
C ARG A 81 -10.82 1.46 10.51
N MET A 82 -9.51 1.60 10.30
CA MET A 82 -8.60 2.09 11.35
C MET A 82 -8.92 3.52 11.79
N LEU A 83 -9.24 4.43 10.85
CA LEU A 83 -9.65 5.80 11.17
C LEU A 83 -10.98 5.86 11.92
N GLU A 84 -11.96 5.06 11.50
CA GLU A 84 -13.27 5.00 12.15
C GLU A 84 -13.15 4.45 13.59
N ALA A 85 -12.39 3.37 13.76
CA ALA A 85 -12.13 2.80 15.09
C ALA A 85 -11.41 3.79 16.02
N SER A 86 -10.46 4.57 15.49
CA SER A 86 -9.76 5.60 16.27
C SER A 86 -10.66 6.77 16.67
N ARG A 87 -11.68 7.10 15.86
CA ARG A 87 -12.65 8.15 16.20
C ARG A 87 -13.61 7.68 17.28
N ASN A 88 -14.13 6.46 17.17
CA ASN A 88 -15.08 5.93 18.15
C ASN A 88 -14.45 5.71 19.53
N SER A 89 -13.19 5.26 19.61
CA SER A 89 -12.49 5.10 20.90
C SER A 89 -12.17 6.43 21.60
N THR A 90 -12.24 7.55 20.88
CA THR A 90 -12.15 8.89 21.46
C THR A 90 -13.49 9.34 22.04
N LEU A 91 -14.61 8.83 21.53
CA LEU A 91 -15.97 9.14 22.00
C LEU A 91 -16.35 8.34 23.26
N ASP A 92 -15.85 7.10 23.44
CA ASP A 92 -16.09 6.28 24.64
C ASP A 92 -15.36 6.77 25.91
N ARG A 93 -14.62 7.88 25.83
CA ARG A 93 -13.79 8.40 26.94
C ARG A 93 -14.35 9.67 27.60
N PHE A 94 -15.60 10.03 27.30
CA PHE A 94 -16.34 11.15 27.89
C PHE A 94 -17.68 10.70 28.47
#